data_AF-A0A6J7JRB7-F1
#
_entry.id   AF-A0A6J7JRB7-F1
#
_cell.length_a   1.000
_cell.length_b   1.000
_cell.length_c   1.000
_cell.angle_alpha   90.00
_cell.angle_beta   90.00
_cell.angle_gamma   90.00
#
_symmetry.space_group_name_H-M   'P 1'
#
loop_
_entity.id
_entity.type
_entity.pdbx_description
1 polymer ?
#
loop_
_entity_poly.entity_id
_entity_poly.type
_entity_poly.pdbx_seq_one_letter_code
_entity_poly.pdbx_strand_id
1 'polypeptide(L)'
;MPIAQVRAALAGGWKCRSQPGETTFRQKVEDEVRKRKTGSSGRWGGGEGISSDSCVGPSGEELVIRYAEVEGGPIVDGFTLSLSRDRFRREEVVRGLLAKFGRPTRPLADGGGYWCVPGARCSGLLLSEAPIVQVVDASTAVIAEGARGSRARDADQAAVMAAADRQVPKRSNAAF
;
A
#
# COMPACT_ATOMS: atom_id res chain seq x y z
N MET A 1 7.15 2.11 -6.47
CA MET A 1 7.55 3.53 -6.38
C MET A 1 7.98 3.83 -4.95
N PRO A 2 9.17 4.42 -4.70
CA PRO A 2 9.61 4.80 -3.35
C PRO A 2 8.72 5.86 -2.70
N ILE A 3 8.45 5.75 -1.41
CA ILE A 3 7.62 6.75 -0.68
C ILE A 3 8.24 8.16 -0.72
N ALA A 4 9.57 8.26 -0.75
CA ALA A 4 10.27 9.54 -0.82
C ALA A 4 9.90 10.36 -2.07
N GLN A 5 9.73 9.69 -3.21
CA GLN A 5 9.32 10.34 -4.47
C GLN A 5 7.90 10.91 -4.35
N VAL A 6 7.01 10.18 -3.67
CA VAL A 6 5.63 10.61 -3.44
C VAL A 6 5.57 11.78 -2.48
N ARG A 7 6.30 11.72 -1.36
CA ARG A 7 6.39 12.82 -0.40
C ARG A 7 6.90 14.10 -1.06
N ALA A 8 7.92 13.99 -1.93
CA ALA A 8 8.42 15.11 -2.71
C ALA A 8 7.36 15.68 -3.66
N ALA A 9 6.59 14.83 -4.35
CA ALA A 9 5.52 15.27 -5.24
C ALA A 9 4.37 15.97 -4.51
N LEU A 10 4.12 15.62 -3.24
CA LEU A 10 3.05 16.17 -2.42
C LEU A 10 3.44 17.44 -1.64
N ALA A 11 4.74 17.66 -1.40
CA ALA A 11 5.26 18.72 -0.54
C ALA A 11 4.80 20.14 -0.91
N GLY A 12 4.45 20.40 -2.17
CA GLY A 12 4.04 21.72 -2.66
C GLY A 12 2.58 22.10 -2.39
N GLY A 13 1.73 21.19 -1.90
CA GLY A 13 0.29 21.48 -1.74
C GLY A 13 -0.46 20.62 -0.74
N TRP A 14 0.18 19.58 -0.20
CA TRP A 14 -0.44 18.65 0.74
C TRP A 14 0.26 18.69 2.10
N LYS A 15 -0.53 18.59 3.17
CA LYS A 15 -0.03 18.45 4.53
C LYS A 15 -0.12 16.99 4.94
N CYS A 16 1.01 16.30 4.93
CA CYS A 16 1.10 14.89 5.28
C CYS A 16 1.60 14.66 6.70
N ARG A 17 1.04 13.64 7.37
CA ARG A 17 1.47 13.13 8.66
C ARG A 17 1.58 11.60 8.58
N SER A 18 2.74 11.09 8.95
CA SER A 18 2.96 9.66 9.16
C SER A 18 2.20 9.19 10.40
N GLN A 19 1.52 8.04 10.31
CA GLN A 19 0.78 7.52 11.46
C GLN A 19 1.75 6.94 12.52
N PRO A 20 1.55 7.20 13.82
CA PRO A 20 2.39 6.61 14.86
C PRO A 20 2.26 5.07 14.85
N GLY A 21 3.39 4.37 14.82
CA GLY A 21 3.45 2.90 14.78
C GLY A 21 4.26 2.30 13.63
N GLU A 22 4.92 3.12 12.80
CA GLU A 22 5.74 2.65 11.68
C GLU A 22 6.97 1.88 12.20
N THR A 23 6.98 0.56 11.95
CA THR A 23 8.12 -0.31 12.23
C THR A 23 8.89 -0.52 10.94
N THR A 24 10.14 -0.09 10.92
CA THR A 24 11.04 -0.28 9.76
C THR A 24 11.27 -1.77 9.48
N PHE A 25 11.68 -2.11 8.26
CA PHE A 25 12.06 -3.49 7.90
C PHE A 25 13.08 -4.09 8.89
N ARG A 26 14.08 -3.29 9.28
CA ARG A 26 15.11 -3.70 10.25
C ARG A 26 14.52 -4.02 11.62
N GLN A 27 13.66 -3.15 12.15
CA GLN A 27 13.00 -3.40 13.44
C GLN A 27 12.13 -4.66 13.39
N LYS A 28 11.43 -4.90 12.27
CA LYS A 28 10.64 -6.14 12.06
C LYS A 28 11.52 -7.39 12.09
N VAL A 29 12.70 -7.34 11.46
CA VAL A 29 13.67 -8.45 11.51
C VAL A 29 14.20 -8.65 12.92
N GLU A 30 14.59 -7.58 13.62
CA GLU A 30 15.12 -7.65 14.99
C GLU A 30 14.08 -8.24 15.97
N ASP A 31 12.81 -7.85 15.83
CA ASP A 31 11.71 -8.39 16.63
C ASP A 31 11.48 -9.89 16.37
N GLU A 32 11.50 -10.32 15.10
CA GLU A 32 11.34 -11.73 14.73
C GLU A 32 12.54 -12.58 15.18
N VAL A 33 13.77 -12.06 15.10
CA VAL A 33 14.98 -12.70 15.66
C VAL A 33 14.86 -12.86 17.18
N ARG A 34 14.43 -11.81 17.89
CA ARG A 34 14.23 -11.84 19.34
C ARG A 34 13.20 -12.92 19.72
N LYS A 35 12.06 -12.95 19.02
CA LYS A 35 11.00 -13.93 19.22
C LYS A 35 11.50 -15.38 19.09
N ARG A 36 12.25 -15.67 18.03
CA ARG A 36 12.80 -17.01 17.79
C ARG A 36 13.83 -17.43 18.84
N LYS A 37 14.61 -16.48 19.37
CA LYS A 37 15.59 -16.74 20.44
C LYS A 37 14.93 -16.99 21.80
N THR A 38 13.86 -16.28 22.14
CA THR A 38 13.20 -16.40 23.45
C THR A 38 12.13 -17.49 23.52
N GLY A 39 11.81 -18.15 22.40
CA GLY A 39 10.81 -19.22 22.36
C GLY A 39 9.38 -18.74 22.64
N SER A 40 9.13 -17.42 22.65
CA SER A 40 7.80 -16.88 22.84
C SER A 40 6.95 -17.09 21.59
N SER A 41 5.96 -17.98 21.67
CA SER A 41 4.97 -18.26 20.62
C SER A 41 3.81 -17.26 20.58
N GLY A 42 3.88 -16.19 21.38
CA GLY A 42 2.81 -15.21 21.45
C GLY A 42 2.50 -14.59 20.08
N ARG A 43 1.21 -14.48 19.78
CA ARG A 43 0.64 -13.75 18.65
C ARG A 43 0.82 -12.24 18.89
N TRP A 44 2.07 -11.80 18.97
CA TRP A 44 2.43 -10.39 19.14
C TRP A 44 2.46 -9.74 17.78
N GLY A 45 1.72 -8.62 17.71
CA GLY A 45 1.21 -7.99 16.51
C GLY A 45 2.15 -8.16 15.33
N GLY A 46 1.70 -8.95 14.36
CA GLY A 46 2.25 -8.86 13.01
C GLY A 46 1.99 -7.43 12.57
N GLY A 47 2.96 -6.55 12.86
CA GLY A 47 3.00 -5.21 12.33
C GLY A 47 2.98 -5.43 10.85
N GLU A 48 1.80 -5.21 10.26
CA GLU A 48 1.56 -5.44 8.86
C GLU A 48 2.74 -4.81 8.13
N GLY A 49 3.28 -5.44 7.09
CA GLY A 49 4.41 -4.91 6.32
C GLY A 49 4.27 -3.44 5.91
N ILE A 50 3.08 -2.88 6.10
CA ILE A 50 2.48 -1.66 5.62
C ILE A 50 2.49 -0.59 6.73
N SER A 51 3.09 0.54 6.40
CA SER A 51 2.97 1.82 7.10
C SER A 51 2.05 2.73 6.27
N SER A 52 1.61 3.86 6.85
CA SER A 52 0.78 4.79 6.10
C SER A 52 0.97 6.26 6.46
N ASP A 53 0.99 7.10 5.43
CA ASP A 53 0.88 8.55 5.56
C ASP A 53 -0.58 8.98 5.34
N SER A 54 -1.08 9.85 6.19
CA SER A 54 -2.36 10.56 5.98
C SER A 54 -2.07 12.01 5.60
N CYS A 55 -2.59 12.44 4.46
CA CYS A 55 -2.37 13.75 3.87
C CYS A 55 -3.69 14.49 3.68
N VAL A 56 -3.64 15.81 3.85
CA VAL A 56 -4.77 16.70 3.55
C VAL A 56 -4.36 17.68 2.46
N GLY A 57 -5.18 17.75 1.41
CA GLY A 57 -5.00 18.59 0.24
C GLY A 57 -5.53 20.02 0.43
N PRO A 58 -5.26 20.91 -0.53
CA PRO A 58 -5.57 22.34 -0.41
C PRO A 58 -7.09 22.62 -0.41
N SER A 59 -7.91 21.74 -0.99
CA SER A 59 -9.37 21.86 -0.98
C SER A 59 -10.01 21.04 0.15
N GLY A 60 -9.19 20.45 1.02
CA GLY A 60 -9.59 19.53 2.08
C GLY A 60 -9.89 18.13 1.60
N GLU A 61 -9.30 17.72 0.47
CA GLU A 61 -9.23 16.32 0.07
C GLU A 61 -8.37 15.53 1.07
N GLU A 62 -8.73 14.28 1.34
CA GLU A 62 -7.93 13.41 2.20
C GLU A 62 -7.25 12.34 1.35
N LEU A 63 -5.95 12.16 1.52
CA LEU A 63 -5.18 11.15 0.82
C LEU A 63 -4.47 10.27 1.84
N VAL A 64 -4.79 8.97 1.83
CA VAL A 64 -4.06 7.95 2.58
C VAL A 64 -3.12 7.23 1.64
N ILE A 65 -1.84 7.19 1.99
CA ILE A 65 -0.78 6.50 1.25
C ILE A 65 -0.38 5.28 2.07
N ARG A 66 -0.57 4.08 1.53
CA ARG A 66 -0.09 2.83 2.12
C ARG A 66 1.20 2.42 1.44
N TYR A 67 2.20 2.02 2.21
CA TYR A 67 3.49 1.60 1.69
C TYR A 67 4.08 0.50 2.55
N ALA A 68 4.76 -0.47 1.94
CA ALA A 68 5.45 -1.48 2.70
C ALA A 68 6.90 -1.12 2.98
N GLU A 69 7.37 -1.58 4.12
CA GLU A 69 8.74 -1.52 4.58
C GLU A 69 9.50 -2.75 4.07
N VAL A 70 10.32 -2.57 3.03
CA VAL A 70 11.16 -3.63 2.45
C VAL A 70 12.65 -3.33 2.65
N GLU A 71 13.53 -4.30 2.37
CA GLU A 71 14.98 -4.17 2.57
C GLU A 71 15.58 -2.95 1.83
N GLY A 72 15.11 -2.67 0.61
CA GLY A 72 15.52 -1.51 -0.19
C GLY A 72 14.92 -0.16 0.25
N GLY A 73 14.18 -0.12 1.37
CA GLY A 73 13.45 1.04 1.86
C GLY A 73 11.97 1.05 1.45
N PRO A 74 11.14 1.95 2.02
CA PRO A 74 9.69 1.90 1.87
C PRO A 74 9.19 2.15 0.44
N ILE A 75 8.32 1.26 -0.03
CA ILE A 75 7.73 1.28 -1.38
C ILE A 75 6.22 1.36 -1.28
N VAL A 76 5.61 2.24 -2.08
CA VAL A 76 4.16 2.43 -2.10
C VAL A 76 3.42 1.18 -2.58
N ASP A 77 2.44 0.78 -1.78
CA ASP A 77 1.48 -0.29 -2.03
C ASP A 77 0.17 0.27 -2.59
N GLY A 78 -0.25 1.48 -2.18
CA GLY A 78 -1.45 2.09 -2.71
C GLY A 78 -1.82 3.44 -2.12
N PHE A 79 -2.83 4.04 -2.72
CA PHE A 79 -3.40 5.33 -2.39
C PHE A 79 -4.91 5.21 -2.23
N THR A 80 -5.45 5.98 -1.30
CA THR A 80 -6.88 6.17 -1.16
C THR A 80 -7.12 7.67 -1.03
N LEU A 81 -7.66 8.26 -2.08
CA LEU A 81 -8.04 9.66 -2.14
C LEU A 81 -9.53 9.78 -1.83
N SER A 82 -9.87 10.30 -0.67
CA SER A 82 -11.23 10.66 -0.31
C SER A 82 -11.50 12.12 -0.67
N LEU A 83 -12.56 12.33 -1.45
CA LEU A 83 -13.09 13.62 -1.85
C LEU A 83 -14.47 13.77 -1.21
N SER A 84 -14.82 14.94 -0.69
CA SER A 84 -16.14 15.18 -0.06
C SER A 84 -17.17 15.74 -1.05
N ARG A 85 -18.35 15.12 -1.16
CA ARG A 85 -19.35 15.41 -2.22
C ARG A 85 -19.86 16.85 -2.29
N ASP A 86 -19.82 17.56 -1.17
CA ASP A 86 -20.11 19.00 -1.09
C ASP A 86 -19.08 19.87 -1.83
N ARG A 87 -17.91 19.30 -2.15
CA ARG A 87 -16.76 20.01 -2.73
C ARG A 87 -16.33 19.54 -4.11
N PHE A 88 -16.86 18.42 -4.62
CA PHE A 88 -16.55 17.97 -5.99
C PHE A 88 -17.75 17.32 -6.68
N ARG A 89 -17.81 17.47 -8.00
CA ARG A 89 -18.78 16.75 -8.85
C ARG A 89 -18.16 15.46 -9.35
N ARG A 90 -18.84 14.33 -9.13
CA ARG A 90 -18.37 13.00 -9.54
C ARG A 90 -18.08 12.93 -11.03
N GLU A 91 -18.91 13.57 -11.84
CA GLU A 91 -18.78 13.60 -13.29
C GLU A 91 -17.49 14.28 -13.73
N GLU A 92 -17.02 15.29 -12.99
CA GLU A 92 -15.75 15.97 -13.28
C GLU A 92 -14.56 15.09 -12.96
N VAL A 93 -14.61 14.35 -11.85
CA VAL A 93 -13.56 13.36 -11.49
C VAL A 93 -13.49 12.25 -12.53
N VAL A 94 -14.64 11.66 -12.90
CA VAL A 94 -14.69 10.63 -13.94
C VAL A 94 -14.20 11.17 -15.29
N ARG A 95 -14.59 12.39 -15.67
CA ARG A 95 -14.11 13.04 -16.90
C ARG A 95 -12.59 13.25 -16.88
N GLY A 96 -12.03 13.70 -15.75
CA GLY A 96 -10.59 13.86 -15.58
C GLY A 96 -9.83 12.53 -15.69
N LEU A 97 -10.36 11.47 -15.09
CA LEU A 97 -9.78 10.13 -15.21
C LEU A 97 -9.84 9.60 -16.65
N LEU A 98 -10.97 9.79 -17.36
CA LEU A 98 -11.10 9.41 -18.76
C LEU A 98 -10.14 10.18 -19.67
N ALA A 99 -9.96 11.48 -19.42
CA ALA A 99 -9.01 12.29 -20.17
C ALA A 99 -7.55 11.84 -19.96
N LYS A 100 -7.21 11.44 -18.73
CA LYS A 100 -5.85 11.02 -18.37
C LYS A 100 -5.52 9.58 -18.77
N PHE A 101 -6.45 8.66 -18.55
CA PHE A 101 -6.21 7.21 -18.67
C PHE A 101 -7.01 6.54 -19.81
N GLY A 102 -7.84 7.30 -20.53
CA GLY A 102 -8.71 6.75 -21.58
C GLY A 102 -9.91 5.99 -21.00
N ARG A 103 -10.52 5.10 -21.80
CA ARG A 103 -11.64 4.26 -21.34
C ARG A 103 -11.16 3.26 -20.28
N PRO A 104 -11.95 2.99 -19.23
CA PRO A 104 -11.59 1.99 -18.24
C PRO A 104 -11.50 0.61 -18.90
N THR A 105 -10.52 -0.17 -18.48
CA THR A 105 -10.35 -1.56 -18.92
C THR A 105 -11.50 -2.43 -18.45
N ARG A 106 -12.05 -2.15 -17.27
CA ARG A 106 -13.29 -2.76 -16.76
C ARG A 106 -14.26 -1.66 -16.29
N PRO A 107 -15.30 -1.33 -17.07
CA PRO A 107 -16.29 -0.34 -16.65
C PRO A 107 -17.15 -0.87 -15.49
N LEU A 108 -17.62 0.04 -14.64
CA LEU A 108 -18.63 -0.22 -13.61
C LEU A 108 -19.99 0.34 -14.06
N ALA A 109 -21.07 -0.25 -13.54
CA ALA A 109 -22.44 0.12 -13.92
C ALA A 109 -22.80 1.57 -13.55
N ASP A 110 -22.13 2.13 -12.55
CA ASP A 110 -22.33 3.50 -12.06
C ASP A 110 -21.58 4.55 -12.91
N GLY A 111 -20.86 4.16 -13.97
CA GLY A 111 -20.03 5.05 -14.78
C GLY A 111 -18.60 5.25 -14.24
N GLY A 112 -18.25 4.60 -13.13
CA GLY A 112 -16.86 4.42 -12.72
C GLY A 112 -16.18 3.31 -13.52
N GLY A 113 -14.99 2.90 -13.09
CA GLY A 113 -14.29 1.81 -13.72
C GLY A 113 -12.95 1.51 -13.09
N TYR A 114 -12.32 0.45 -13.58
CA TYR A 114 -10.95 0.09 -13.29
C TYR A 114 -10.07 0.44 -14.48
N TRP A 115 -9.00 1.22 -14.24
CA TRP A 115 -7.94 1.46 -15.19
C TRP A 115 -6.71 0.68 -14.75
N CYS A 116 -6.32 -0.31 -15.55
CA CYS A 116 -5.09 -1.06 -15.32
C CYS A 116 -4.11 -0.82 -16.47
N VAL A 117 -2.84 -1.07 -16.21
CA VAL A 117 -1.79 -0.99 -17.23
C VAL A 117 -2.08 -2.00 -18.34
N PRO A 118 -1.88 -1.64 -19.63
CA PRO A 118 -2.04 -2.58 -20.75
C PRO A 118 -1.25 -3.88 -20.52
N GLY A 119 -1.90 -5.02 -20.73
CA GLY A 119 -1.32 -6.36 -20.51
C GLY A 119 -1.52 -6.93 -19.10
N ALA A 120 -1.98 -6.13 -18.13
CA ALA A 120 -2.30 -6.61 -16.78
C ALA A 120 -3.78 -7.03 -16.63
N ARG A 121 -4.04 -7.98 -15.72
CA ARG A 121 -5.40 -8.45 -15.43
C ARG A 121 -6.14 -7.47 -14.51
N CYS A 122 -7.26 -6.91 -14.98
CA CYS A 122 -8.17 -6.10 -14.17
C CYS A 122 -9.19 -6.95 -13.42
N SER A 123 -8.86 -7.38 -12.20
CA SER A 123 -9.81 -8.01 -11.29
C SER A 123 -10.01 -7.18 -10.03
N GLY A 124 -11.27 -7.01 -9.61
CA GLY A 124 -11.62 -6.51 -8.27
C GLY A 124 -11.23 -7.48 -7.15
N LEU A 125 -10.69 -8.66 -7.52
CA LEU A 125 -10.03 -9.62 -6.64
C LEU A 125 -8.53 -9.58 -6.94
N LEU A 126 -7.79 -8.83 -6.11
CA LEU A 126 -6.50 -9.17 -5.49
C LEU A 126 -5.45 -9.92 -6.35
N LEU A 127 -5.29 -9.70 -7.65
CA LEU A 127 -4.19 -10.32 -8.43
C LEU A 127 -3.58 -9.37 -9.48
N SER A 128 -3.87 -8.07 -9.41
CA SER A 128 -3.29 -7.12 -10.35
C SER A 128 -1.85 -6.80 -9.98
N GLU A 129 -0.93 -7.15 -10.86
CA GLU A 129 0.48 -6.66 -10.87
C GLU A 129 0.58 -5.21 -11.38
N ALA A 130 -0.55 -4.58 -11.72
CA ALA A 130 -0.63 -3.22 -12.18
C ALA A 130 -1.35 -2.31 -11.16
N PRO A 131 -1.02 -1.01 -11.15
CA PRO A 131 -1.80 -0.05 -10.41
C PRO A 131 -3.25 -0.08 -10.91
N ILE A 132 -4.20 -0.13 -9.97
CA ILE A 132 -5.63 -0.09 -10.25
C ILE A 132 -6.14 1.26 -9.77
N VAL A 133 -6.74 2.04 -10.66
CA VAL A 133 -7.58 3.18 -10.25
C VAL A 133 -9.03 2.72 -10.25
N GLN A 134 -9.71 2.83 -9.12
CA GLN A 134 -11.12 2.51 -8.92
C GLN A 134 -11.87 3.71 -8.35
N VAL A 135 -13.09 3.93 -8.85
CA VAL A 135 -14.09 4.80 -8.21
C VAL A 135 -15.10 3.88 -7.52
N VAL A 136 -15.16 3.91 -6.18
CA VAL A 136 -16.13 3.12 -5.39
C VAL A 136 -17.34 4.01 -5.09
N ASP A 137 -18.52 3.43 -5.25
CA ASP A 137 -19.87 4.00 -5.22
C ASP A 137 -20.16 5.20 -4.27
N ALA A 138 -21.07 6.06 -4.76
CA ALA A 138 -21.97 7.07 -4.17
C ALA A 138 -21.58 8.03 -3.03
N SER A 139 -20.41 7.99 -2.37
CA SER A 139 -20.19 8.96 -1.27
C SER A 139 -18.88 9.72 -1.26
N THR A 140 -17.69 9.14 -1.48
CA THR A 140 -16.48 9.91 -1.06
C THR A 140 -15.10 9.44 -1.53
N ALA A 141 -14.87 8.35 -2.27
CA ALA A 141 -13.50 7.83 -2.43
C ALA A 141 -13.08 7.40 -3.85
N VAL A 142 -11.91 7.89 -4.29
CA VAL A 142 -11.11 7.38 -5.40
C VAL A 142 -9.97 6.54 -4.80
N ILE A 143 -9.90 5.27 -5.16
CA ILE A 143 -8.84 4.36 -4.71
C ILE A 143 -7.86 4.18 -5.87
N ALA A 144 -6.57 4.38 -5.63
CA ALA A 144 -5.53 4.09 -6.59
C ALA A 144 -4.51 3.14 -5.97
N GLU A 145 -4.67 1.84 -6.18
CA GLU A 145 -3.73 0.84 -5.69
C GLU A 145 -2.41 0.91 -6.46
N GLY A 146 -1.31 0.72 -5.75
CA GLY A 146 0.05 0.70 -6.31
C GLY A 146 0.38 -0.65 -6.93
N ALA A 147 1.41 -0.66 -7.77
CA ALA A 147 1.76 -1.75 -8.68
C ALA A 147 2.25 -3.06 -8.01
N ARG A 148 2.30 -3.18 -6.68
CA ARG A 148 2.92 -4.35 -6.02
C ARG A 148 2.02 -5.58 -5.92
N GLY A 149 0.72 -5.41 -6.21
CA GLY A 149 -0.28 -6.47 -6.14
C GLY A 149 -0.58 -6.95 -4.71
N SER A 150 -1.59 -7.81 -4.59
CA SER A 150 -2.13 -8.25 -3.29
C SER A 150 -1.19 -9.06 -2.41
N ARG A 151 -0.20 -9.73 -3.02
CA ARG A 151 0.77 -10.58 -2.32
C ARG A 151 2.01 -9.82 -1.87
N ALA A 152 2.08 -8.51 -2.12
CA ALA A 152 3.17 -7.67 -1.66
C ALA A 152 3.43 -7.86 -0.16
N ARG A 153 2.35 -7.85 0.63
CA ARG A 153 2.39 -8.08 2.07
C ARG A 153 2.97 -9.46 2.44
N ASP A 154 2.53 -10.52 1.76
CA ASP A 154 3.02 -11.88 2.01
C ASP A 154 4.50 -12.02 1.64
N ALA A 155 4.92 -11.40 0.53
CA ALA A 155 6.31 -11.38 0.09
C ALA A 155 7.20 -10.64 1.08
N ASP A 156 6.74 -9.50 1.61
CA ASP A 156 7.48 -8.72 2.61
C ASP A 156 7.60 -9.48 3.93
N GLN A 157 6.53 -10.15 4.35
CA GLN A 157 6.56 -11.03 5.51
C GLN A 157 7.53 -12.20 5.31
N ALA A 158 7.53 -12.84 4.14
CA ALA A 158 8.48 -13.90 3.80
C ALA A 158 9.92 -13.40 3.80
N ALA A 159 10.17 -12.18 3.31
CA ALA A 159 11.49 -11.55 3.33
C ALA A 159 11.98 -11.27 4.76
N VAL A 160 11.11 -10.76 5.64
CA VAL A 160 11.41 -10.58 7.08
C VAL A 160 11.74 -11.93 7.72
N MET A 161 10.94 -12.96 7.48
CA MET A 161 11.17 -14.31 8.02
C MET A 161 12.52 -14.87 7.53
N ALA A 162 12.79 -14.79 6.22
CA ALA A 162 14.04 -15.27 5.64
C ALA A 162 15.27 -14.51 6.15
N ALA A 163 15.16 -13.18 6.34
CA ALA A 163 16.22 -12.37 6.91
C ALA A 163 16.46 -12.74 8.39
N ALA A 164 15.40 -12.95 9.17
CA ALA A 164 15.49 -13.41 10.54
C ALA A 164 16.11 -14.82 10.63
N ASP A 165 15.75 -15.74 9.73
CA ASP A 165 16.31 -17.10 9.65
C ASP A 165 17.83 -17.10 9.50
N ARG A 166 18.38 -16.17 8.71
CA ARG A 166 19.84 -16.03 8.53
C ARG A 166 20.55 -15.55 9.80
N GLN A 167 19.85 -14.83 10.68
CA GLN A 167 20.42 -14.20 11.88
C GLN A 167 20.19 -15.00 13.16
N VAL A 168 19.25 -15.96 13.15
CA VAL A 168 19.05 -16.89 14.28
C VAL A 168 20.07 -18.03 14.15
N PRO A 169 20.84 -18.35 15.21
CA PRO A 169 21.73 -19.50 15.17
C PRO A 169 20.93 -20.75 14.85
N LYS A 170 21.29 -21.48 13.79
CA LYS A 170 20.75 -22.83 13.57
C LYS A 170 21.09 -23.63 14.82
N ARG A 171 20.08 -24.11 15.56
CA ARG A 171 20.32 -25.15 16.54
C ARG A 171 20.99 -26.28 15.75
N SER A 172 22.28 -26.49 15.99
CA SER A 172 22.93 -27.70 15.55
C SER A 172 22.13 -28.82 16.18
N ASN A 173 21.37 -29.57 15.37
CA ASN A 173 20.90 -30.87 15.80
C ASN A 173 22.18 -31.63 16.12
N ALA A 174 22.51 -31.76 17.40
CA ALA A 174 23.48 -32.73 17.83
C ALA A 174 22.97 -34.06 17.27
N ALA A 175 23.75 -34.64 16.36
CA ALA A 175 23.48 -35.96 15.82
C ALA A 175 23.33 -36.93 17.00
N PHE A 176 22.22 -37.65 17.03
CA PHE A 176 22.11 -38.90 17.78
C PHE A 176 22.71 -40.03 16.94
#